data_AF-A0A8Q3SJE4-F1
#
_entry.id   AF-A0A8Q3SJE4-F1
#
_cell.length_a   1.000
_cell.length_b   1.000
_cell.length_c   1.000
_cell.angle_alpha   90.00
_cell.angle_beta   90.00
_cell.angle_gamma   90.00
#
_symmetry.space_group_name_H-M   'P 1'
#
loop_
_entity.id
_entity.type
_entity.pdbx_description
1 polymer ?
#
loop_
_entity_poly.entity_id
_entity_poly.type
_entity_poly.pdbx_seq_one_letter_code
_entity_poly.pdbx_strand_id
1 'polypeptide(L)'
;MAVTEASLLRQCPLLLPQNRSKTVYEGFISAQGRDFHLRIVLPEDLQLKNARLLCSWQLRTILSGYHRIVQQRMQHSPDLMSFMMELKMLLLP
;
A
#
# COMPACT_ATOMS: atom_id res chain seq x y z
N MET A 1 14.04 4.83 10.61
CA MET A 1 12.82 5.44 10.03
C MET A 1 13.06 6.10 8.67
N ALA A 2 14.12 6.89 8.46
CA ALA A 2 14.38 7.53 7.15
C ALA A 2 14.66 6.56 5.98
N VAL A 3 15.27 5.39 6.26
CA VAL A 3 15.64 4.41 5.23
C VAL A 3 14.40 3.77 4.58
N THR A 4 13.36 3.51 5.36
CA THR A 4 12.11 2.91 4.89
C THR A 4 11.31 3.87 4.01
N GLU A 5 11.37 5.18 4.28
CA GLU A 5 10.72 6.21 3.46
C GLU A 5 11.41 6.39 2.12
N ALA A 6 12.75 6.49 2.12
CA ALA A 6 13.51 6.55 0.88
C ALA A 6 13.25 5.29 0.03
N SER A 7 13.11 4.13 0.67
CA SER A 7 12.80 2.87 -0.01
C SER A 7 11.39 2.86 -0.60
N LEU A 8 10.38 3.34 0.15
CA LEU A 8 9.02 3.44 -0.34
C LEU A 8 8.90 4.43 -1.49
N LEU A 9 9.50 5.61 -1.40
CA LEU A 9 9.49 6.62 -2.47
C LEU A 9 10.19 6.15 -3.73
N ARG A 10 11.28 5.38 -3.62
CA ARG A 10 11.96 4.81 -4.80
C ARG A 10 11.08 3.82 -5.55
N GLN A 11 10.16 3.18 -4.86
CA GLN A 11 9.39 2.07 -5.41
C GLN A 11 7.95 2.46 -5.74
N CYS A 12 7.33 3.28 -4.90
CA CYS A 12 6.02 3.87 -5.07
C CYS A 12 6.15 5.40 -5.01
N PRO A 13 6.77 6.04 -6.02
CA PRO A 13 7.09 7.47 -5.99
C PRO A 13 5.87 8.37 -5.88
N LEU A 14 4.70 7.87 -6.29
CA LEU A 14 3.43 8.59 -6.23
C LEU A 14 2.66 8.34 -4.92
N LEU A 15 3.17 7.53 -3.98
CA LEU A 15 2.51 7.24 -2.71
C LEU A 15 3.23 7.99 -1.59
N LEU A 16 2.67 9.13 -1.17
CA LEU A 16 3.32 10.08 -0.27
C LEU A 16 2.66 10.12 1.10
N PRO A 17 3.42 10.38 2.19
CA PRO A 17 2.84 10.63 3.49
C PRO A 17 2.01 11.91 3.49
N GLN A 18 0.79 11.85 4.02
CA GLN A 18 -0.17 12.95 4.07
C GLN A 18 -0.21 13.66 5.43
N ASN A 19 0.48 13.10 6.42
CA ASN A 19 0.58 13.69 7.75
C ASN A 19 1.98 13.56 8.34
N ARG A 20 2.30 14.44 9.30
CA ARG A 20 3.61 14.45 9.97
C ARG A 20 3.88 13.16 10.76
N SER A 21 2.83 12.53 11.28
CA SER A 21 2.92 11.26 12.01
C SER A 21 3.20 10.06 11.11
N LYS A 22 3.16 10.22 9.77
CA LYS A 22 3.44 9.16 8.79
C LYS A 22 2.55 7.93 8.99
N THR A 23 1.31 8.16 9.39
CA THR A 23 0.27 7.13 9.52
C THR A 23 -0.68 7.14 8.35
N VAL A 24 -0.69 8.20 7.53
CA VAL A 24 -1.53 8.25 6.32
C VAL A 24 -0.61 8.39 5.11
N TYR A 25 -0.73 7.46 4.17
CA TYR A 25 -0.07 7.52 2.87
C TYR A 25 -1.13 7.54 1.78
N GLU A 26 -0.97 8.38 0.78
CA GLU A 26 -1.94 8.54 -0.29
C GLU A 26 -1.27 8.93 -1.60
N GLY A 27 -1.89 8.47 -2.68
CA GLY A 27 -1.54 8.83 -4.04
C GLY A 27 -1.83 7.69 -4.99
N PHE A 28 -0.89 7.33 -5.86
CA PHE A 28 -1.15 6.38 -6.95
C PHE A 28 -0.20 5.19 -6.95
N ILE A 29 -0.71 4.04 -7.40
CA ILE A 29 0.10 2.87 -7.76
C ILE A 29 -0.16 2.46 -9.20
N SER A 30 0.89 2.05 -9.90
CA SER A 30 0.79 1.55 -11.27
C SER A 30 0.58 0.04 -11.27
N ALA A 31 -0.43 -0.43 -12.01
CA ALA A 31 -0.76 -1.83 -12.23
C ALA A 31 -1.34 -2.01 -13.63
N GLN A 32 -0.95 -3.07 -14.36
CA GLN A 32 -1.44 -3.36 -15.72
C GLN A 32 -1.38 -2.14 -16.68
N GLY A 33 -0.33 -1.30 -16.57
CA GLY A 33 -0.16 -0.10 -17.39
C GLY A 33 -1.11 1.06 -17.06
N ARG A 34 -1.79 1.02 -15.92
CA ARG A 34 -2.69 2.09 -15.43
C ARG A 34 -2.35 2.49 -14.01
N ASP A 35 -2.62 3.75 -13.68
CA ASP A 35 -2.47 4.26 -12.32
C ASP A 35 -3.79 4.22 -11.57
N PHE A 36 -3.74 3.75 -10.33
CA PHE A 36 -4.89 3.64 -9.46
C PHE A 36 -4.66 4.41 -8.17
N HIS A 37 -5.67 5.18 -7.76
CA HIS A 37 -5.63 5.84 -6.46
C HIS A 37 -5.67 4.82 -5.32
N LEU A 38 -4.78 5.02 -4.36
CA LEU A 38 -4.59 4.23 -3.16
C LEU A 38 -4.33 5.15 -1.97
N ARG A 39 -4.96 4.82 -0.84
CA ARG A 39 -4.73 5.45 0.45
C ARG A 39 -4.62 4.38 1.53
N ILE A 40 -3.57 4.48 2.34
CA ILE A 40 -3.28 3.56 3.43
C ILE A 40 -3.29 4.37 4.73
N VAL A 41 -4.12 3.95 5.67
CA VAL A 41 -4.18 4.52 7.01
C VAL A 41 -3.67 3.47 7.99
N LEU A 42 -2.48 3.69 8.51
CA LEU A 42 -1.89 2.91 9.59
C LEU A 42 -2.48 3.33 10.94
N PRO A 43 -2.54 2.43 11.93
CA PRO A 43 -2.83 2.80 13.30
C PRO A 43 -1.65 3.56 13.92
N GLU A 44 -1.83 4.11 15.12
CA GLU A 44 -0.78 4.85 15.84
C GLU A 44 0.45 3.97 16.16
N ASP A 45 0.25 2.67 16.32
CA ASP A 45 1.30 1.67 16.53
C ASP A 45 2.06 1.30 15.24
N LEU A 46 1.69 1.90 14.10
CA LEU A 46 2.24 1.69 12.76
C LEU A 46 2.13 0.24 12.25
N GLN A 47 1.30 -0.60 12.88
CA GLN A 47 1.16 -2.01 12.52
C GLN A 47 0.22 -2.19 11.31
N LEU A 48 0.72 -2.85 10.27
CA LEU A 48 -0.04 -3.13 9.04
C LEU A 48 -1.28 -4.00 9.26
N LYS A 49 -1.25 -4.92 10.22
CA LYS A 49 -2.34 -5.87 10.49
C LYS A 49 -3.69 -5.19 10.77
N ASN A 50 -3.65 -3.95 11.27
CA ASN A 50 -4.81 -3.12 11.60
C ASN A 50 -4.93 -1.90 10.66
N ALA A 51 -4.13 -1.83 9.61
CA ALA A 51 -4.20 -0.75 8.65
C ALA A 51 -5.49 -0.81 7.84
N ARG A 52 -5.91 0.34 7.32
CA ARG A 52 -7.07 0.47 6.43
C ARG A 52 -6.58 0.79 5.03
N LEU A 53 -6.96 -0.06 4.08
CA LEU A 53 -6.70 0.13 2.65
C LEU A 53 -7.95 0.76 1.99
N LEU A 54 -7.80 1.99 1.53
CA LEU A 54 -8.80 2.72 0.75
C LEU A 54 -8.27 2.84 -0.68
N CYS A 55 -9.13 2.70 -1.67
CA CYS A 55 -8.71 2.77 -3.06
C CYS A 55 -9.85 3.19 -3.98
N SER A 56 -9.48 3.55 -5.21
CA SER A 56 -10.45 3.72 -6.30
C SER A 56 -11.30 2.46 -6.50
N TRP A 57 -12.52 2.63 -6.98
CA TRP A 57 -13.43 1.52 -7.25
C TRP A 57 -12.84 0.51 -8.25
N GLN A 58 -12.08 0.99 -9.24
CA GLN A 58 -11.43 0.12 -10.24
C GLN A 58 -10.38 -0.79 -9.59
N LEU A 59 -9.52 -0.24 -8.72
CA LEU A 59 -8.54 -1.04 -7.97
C LEU A 59 -9.23 -1.99 -7.00
N ARG A 60 -10.32 -1.57 -6.35
CA ARG A 60 -11.11 -2.43 -5.48
C ARG A 60 -11.63 -3.66 -6.22
N THR A 61 -12.10 -3.50 -7.47
CA THR A 61 -12.55 -4.61 -8.30
C THR A 61 -11.41 -5.59 -8.58
N ILE A 62 -10.22 -5.11 -8.95
CA ILE A 62 -9.03 -5.95 -9.15
C ILE A 62 -8.67 -6.70 -7.87
N LEU A 63 -8.57 -5.98 -6.74
CA LEU A 63 -8.18 -6.55 -5.45
C LEU A 63 -9.21 -7.52 -4.88
N SER A 64 -10.48 -7.45 -5.29
CA SER A 64 -11.51 -8.38 -4.85
C SER A 64 -11.19 -9.84 -5.23
N GLY A 65 -10.56 -10.06 -6.39
CA GLY A 65 -10.07 -11.37 -6.81
C GLY A 65 -8.90 -11.89 -5.96
N TYR A 66 -8.15 -10.98 -5.32
CA TYR A 66 -7.00 -11.28 -4.48
C TYR A 66 -7.28 -11.05 -2.99
N HIS A 67 -8.53 -10.85 -2.58
CA HIS A 67 -8.89 -10.34 -1.26
C HIS A 67 -8.22 -11.11 -0.12
N ARG A 68 -8.27 -12.46 -0.19
CA ARG A 68 -7.66 -13.34 0.81
C ARG A 68 -6.14 -13.17 0.89
N ILE A 69 -5.48 -13.03 -0.25
CA ILE A 69 -4.02 -12.85 -0.32
C ILE A 69 -3.66 -11.46 0.21
N VAL A 70 -4.38 -10.41 -0.20
CA VAL A 70 -4.16 -9.04 0.29
C VAL A 70 -4.29 -8.98 1.81
N GLN A 71 -5.34 -9.58 2.38
CA GLN A 71 -5.50 -9.65 3.83
C GLN A 71 -4.36 -10.43 4.51
N GLN A 72 -3.94 -11.55 3.94
CA GLN A 72 -2.80 -12.31 4.46
C GLN A 72 -1.53 -11.44 4.45
N ARG A 73 -1.25 -10.71 3.37
CA ARG A 73 -0.09 -9.80 3.31
C ARG A 73 -0.21 -8.70 4.37
N MET A 74 -1.37 -8.07 4.53
CA MET A 74 -1.55 -7.07 5.61
C MET A 74 -1.25 -7.62 7.01
N GLN A 75 -1.51 -8.91 7.27
CA GLN A 75 -1.22 -9.53 8.57
C GLN A 75 0.25 -9.93 8.75
N HIS A 76 0.93 -10.33 7.69
CA HIS A 76 2.24 -10.97 7.76
C HIS A 76 3.40 -10.10 7.26
N SER A 77 3.14 -9.05 6.48
CA SER A 77 4.20 -8.15 6.04
C SER A 77 4.76 -7.37 7.24
N PRO A 78 6.09 -7.30 7.39
CA PRO A 78 6.72 -6.68 8.56
C PRO A 78 6.60 -5.15 8.58
N ASP A 79 6.48 -4.53 7.40
CA ASP A 79 6.36 -3.08 7.23
C ASP A 79 5.64 -2.70 5.94
N LEU A 80 5.23 -1.42 5.85
CA LEU A 80 4.50 -0.85 4.73
C LEU A 80 5.20 -1.08 3.39
N MET A 81 6.52 -0.95 3.36
CA MET A 81 7.32 -1.10 2.15
C MET A 81 7.24 -2.53 1.61
N SER A 82 7.39 -3.52 2.49
CA SER A 82 7.28 -4.94 2.16
C SER A 82 5.88 -5.29 1.65
N PHE A 83 4.84 -4.78 2.32
CA PHE A 83 3.46 -4.93 1.86
C PHE A 83 3.24 -4.33 0.46
N MET A 84 3.74 -3.11 0.22
CA MET A 84 3.60 -2.45 -1.08
C MET A 84 4.31 -3.20 -2.21
N MET A 85 5.46 -3.82 -1.93
CA MET A 85 6.15 -4.70 -2.86
C MET A 85 5.33 -5.93 -3.23
N GLU A 86 4.80 -6.62 -2.22
CA GLU A 86 3.97 -7.81 -2.44
C GLU A 86 2.69 -7.46 -3.17
N LEU A 87 2.04 -6.34 -2.83
CA LEU A 87 0.87 -5.84 -3.52
C LEU A 87 1.17 -5.52 -4.99
N LYS A 88 2.32 -4.88 -5.27
CA LYS A 88 2.76 -4.63 -6.64
C LYS A 88 2.98 -5.93 -7.42
N MET A 89 3.62 -6.92 -6.82
CA MET A 89 3.82 -8.23 -7.48
C MET A 89 2.49 -8.93 -7.80
N LEU A 90 1.46 -8.79 -6.98
CA LEU A 90 0.13 -9.33 -7.27
C LEU A 90 -0.59 -8.61 -8.41
N LEU A 91 -0.25 -7.35 -8.62
CA LEU A 91 -0.88 -6.46 -9.61
C LEU A 91 -0.10 -6.37 -10.93
N LEU A 92 1.12 -6.90 -10.96
CA LEU A 92 1.90 -7.09 -12.17
C LEU A 92 1.35 -8.31 -12.95
N PRO A 93 1.09 -8.19 -14.26
CA PRO A 93 0.71 -9.33 -15.10
C PRO A 93 1.87 -10.31 -15.31
#